data_AF-A0A6L6TLR8-F1
#
_entry.id   AF-A0A6L6TLR8-F1
#
_cell.length_a   1.000
_cell.length_b   1.000
_cell.length_c   1.000
_cell.angle_alpha   90.00
_cell.angle_beta   90.00
_cell.angle_gamma   90.00
#
_symmetry.space_group_name_H-M   'P 1'
#
loop_
_entity.id
_entity.type
_entity.pdbx_description
1 polymer ?
#
loop_
_entity_poly.entity_id
_entity_poly.type
_entity_poly.pdbx_seq_one_letter_code
_entity_poly.pdbx_strand_id
1 'polypeptide(L)'
;MNEKIVKALGSVAAVAAIVMYVSYIPQIIGNLHGNRGDYIQPLAAAINCILWVGYGLLKKERDWPIAIANFPGVIFGLMAFLTALIPF
;
A
#
# COMPACT_ATOMS: atom_id res chain seq x y z
N MET A 1 -12.83 -16.12 -20.94
CA MET A 1 -12.44 -14.74 -20.57
C MET A 1 -11.24 -14.36 -21.44
N ASN A 2 -11.23 -13.18 -22.07
CA ASN A 2 -10.15 -12.82 -23.01
C ASN A 2 -8.85 -12.52 -22.24
N GLU A 3 -7.83 -13.36 -22.38
CA GLU A 3 -6.56 -13.26 -21.61
C GLU A 3 -5.87 -11.90 -21.73
N LYS A 4 -6.01 -11.23 -22.89
CA LYS A 4 -5.49 -9.86 -23.10
C LYS A 4 -6.17 -8.86 -22.16
N ILE A 5 -7.48 -9.00 -21.95
CA ILE A 5 -8.26 -8.13 -21.04
C ILE A 5 -7.83 -8.38 -19.59
N VAL A 6 -7.64 -9.65 -19.20
CA VAL A 6 -7.21 -10.01 -17.84
C VAL A 6 -5.82 -9.42 -17.53
N LYS A 7 -4.88 -9.54 -18.48
CA LYS A 7 -3.52 -9.00 -18.32
C LYS A 7 -3.52 -7.47 -18.24
N ALA A 8 -4.31 -6.80 -19.08
CA ALA A 8 -4.46 -5.35 -19.04
C ALA A 8 -5.08 -4.88 -17.72
N LEU A 9 -6.15 -5.55 -17.28
CA LEU A 9 -6.82 -5.24 -16.02
C LEU A 9 -5.88 -5.42 -14.82
N GLY A 10 -5.12 -6.52 -14.77
CA GLY A 10 -4.13 -6.74 -13.70
C GLY A 10 -3.05 -5.66 -13.66
N SER A 11 -2.59 -5.21 -14.83
CA SER A 11 -1.59 -4.13 -14.91
C SER A 11 -2.15 -2.80 -14.40
N VAL A 12 -3.38 -2.44 -14.80
CA VAL A 12 -4.05 -1.23 -14.33
C VAL A 12 -4.34 -1.30 -12.83
N ALA A 13 -4.78 -2.47 -12.34
CA ALA A 13 -5.03 -2.68 -10.91
C ALA A 13 -3.75 -2.53 -10.08
N ALA A 14 -2.60 -3.04 -10.56
CA ALA A 14 -1.32 -2.86 -9.89
C ALA A 14 -0.90 -1.37 -9.82
N VAL A 15 -1.05 -0.63 -10.92
CA VAL A 15 -0.80 0.82 -10.93
C VAL A 15 -1.73 1.55 -9.96
N ALA A 16 -3.02 1.22 -9.98
CA ALA A 16 -4.00 1.81 -9.08
C ALA A 16 -3.67 1.55 -7.60
N ALA A 17 -3.23 0.33 -7.26
CA ALA A 17 -2.78 -0.01 -5.91
C ALA A 17 -1.59 0.87 -5.48
N ILE A 18 -0.57 1.00 -6.33
CA ILE A 18 0.59 1.85 -6.05
C ILE A 18 0.16 3.31 -5.83
N VAL A 19 -0.71 3.85 -6.70
CA VAL A 19 -1.23 5.22 -6.56
C VAL A 19 -1.97 5.41 -5.23
N MET A 20 -2.80 4.44 -4.84
CA MET A 20 -3.51 4.45 -3.56
C MET A 20 -2.54 4.55 -2.37
N TYR A 21 -1.44 3.79 -2.39
CA TYR A 21 -0.44 3.83 -1.32
C TYR A 21 0.42 5.10 -1.32
N VAL A 22 0.80 5.60 -2.50
CA VAL A 22 1.52 6.88 -2.64
C VAL A 22 0.66 8.05 -2.15
N SER A 23 -0.67 7.91 -2.18
CA SER A 23 -1.61 8.92 -1.67
C SER A 23 -1.55 9.13 -0.15
N TYR A 24 -0.79 8.31 0.59
CA TYR A 24 -0.45 8.57 1.99
C TYR A 24 0.66 9.63 2.15
N ILE A 25 1.41 10.00 1.11
CA ILE A 25 2.47 11.02 1.19
C ILE A 25 1.93 12.38 1.66
N PRO A 26 0.83 12.93 1.07
CA PRO A 26 0.23 14.17 1.58
C PRO A 26 -0.19 14.08 3.05
N GLN A 27 -0.72 12.93 3.48
CA GLN A 27 -1.10 12.71 4.87
C GLN A 27 0.14 12.73 5.79
N ILE A 28 1.22 12.07 5.39
CA ILE A 28 2.50 12.09 6.13
C ILE A 28 3.01 13.52 6.30
N ILE A 29 3.03 14.31 5.21
CA ILE A 29 3.44 15.72 5.25
C ILE A 29 2.53 16.53 6.17
N GLY A 30 1.21 16.32 6.10
CA GLY A 30 0.24 16.97 6.97
C GLY A 30 0.49 16.67 8.45
N ASN A 31 0.70 15.38 8.78
CA ASN A 31 0.99 14.92 10.13
C ASN A 31 2.26 15.61 10.70
N LEU A 32 3.32 15.69 9.90
CA LEU A 32 4.59 16.34 10.28
C LEU A 32 4.46 17.86 10.46
N HIS A 33 3.47 18.50 9.83
CA HIS A 33 3.13 19.91 10.04
C HIS A 33 2.10 20.13 11.16
N GLY A 34 1.82 19.11 11.97
CA GLY A 34 0.89 19.18 13.09
C GLY A 34 -0.59 19.00 12.73
N ASN A 35 -0.92 18.78 11.45
CA ASN A 35 -2.28 18.44 11.01
C ASN A 35 -2.47 16.93 10.95
N ARG A 36 -2.81 16.32 12.08
CA ARG A 36 -2.94 14.87 12.20
C ARG A 36 -4.17 14.34 11.45
N GLY A 37 -3.92 13.50 10.44
CA GLY A 37 -4.94 12.73 9.75
C GLY A 37 -5.36 11.45 10.49
N ASP A 38 -6.30 10.70 9.91
CA ASP A 38 -6.74 9.41 10.47
C ASP A 38 -5.62 8.36 10.44
N TYR A 39 -5.40 7.69 11.57
CA TYR A 39 -4.36 6.67 11.70
C TYR A 39 -4.89 5.25 11.49
N ILE A 40 -6.21 5.02 11.59
CA ILE A 40 -6.80 3.68 11.51
C ILE A 40 -6.71 3.16 10.07
N GLN A 41 -7.06 3.98 9.07
CA GLN A 41 -7.01 3.57 7.68
C GLN A 41 -5.58 3.24 7.20
N PRO A 42 -4.54 4.07 7.44
CA PRO A 42 -3.16 3.71 7.11
C PRO A 42 -2.67 2.43 7.80
N LEU A 43 -3.06 2.19 9.06
CA LEU A 43 -2.69 0.96 9.78
C LEU A 43 -3.34 -0.27 9.15
N ALA A 44 -4.65 -0.21 8.88
CA ALA A 44 -5.37 -1.30 8.25
C ALA A 44 -4.79 -1.61 6.86
N ALA A 45 -4.46 -0.58 6.07
CA ALA A 45 -3.81 -0.73 4.78
C ALA A 45 -2.42 -1.36 4.92
N ALA A 46 -1.60 -0.91 5.87
CA ALA A 46 -0.28 -1.48 6.12
C ALA A 46 -0.34 -2.98 6.46
N ILE A 47 -1.24 -3.38 7.36
CA ILE A 47 -1.45 -4.80 7.71
C ILE A 47 -1.88 -5.60 6.47
N ASN A 48 -2.84 -5.08 5.70
CA ASN A 48 -3.29 -5.74 4.48
C ASN A 48 -2.16 -5.93 3.47
N CYS A 49 -1.33 -4.90 3.27
CA CYS A 49 -0.18 -4.95 2.37
C CYS A 49 0.87 -5.96 2.85
N ILE A 50 1.15 -6.04 4.16
CA ILE A 50 2.06 -7.04 4.72
C ILE A 50 1.57 -8.45 4.40
N LEU A 51 0.27 -8.71 4.56
CA LEU A 51 -0.31 -10.00 4.23
C LEU A 51 -0.19 -10.32 2.74
N TRP A 52 -0.42 -9.36 1.84
CA TRP A 52 -0.26 -9.57 0.40
C TRP A 52 1.19 -9.76 -0.06
N VAL A 53 2.12 -9.01 0.52
CA VAL A 53 3.56 -9.19 0.29
C VAL A 53 3.98 -10.58 0.77
N GLY A 54 3.59 -10.96 2.00
CA GLY A 54 3.86 -12.28 2.55
C GLY A 54 3.25 -13.40 1.70
N TYR A 55 1.99 -13.25 1.27
CA TYR A 55 1.33 -14.17 0.36
C TYR A 55 2.10 -14.34 -0.95
N GLY A 56 2.48 -13.23 -1.60
CA GLY A 56 3.20 -13.26 -2.87
C GLY A 56 4.58 -13.92 -2.77
N LEU A 57 5.30 -13.70 -1.65
CA LEU A 57 6.62 -14.26 -1.42
C LEU A 57 6.63 -15.73 -0.96
N LEU A 58 5.63 -16.14 -0.17
CA LEU A 58 5.53 -17.49 0.40
C LEU A 58 4.82 -18.50 -0.52
N LYS A 59 4.17 -18.04 -1.59
CA LYS A 59 3.57 -18.91 -2.60
C LYS A 59 4.64 -19.76 -3.29
N LYS A 60 4.31 -21.04 -3.57
CA LYS A 60 5.21 -22.02 -4.22
C LYS A 60 5.79 -21.48 -5.54
N GLU A 61 4.94 -20.84 -6.34
CA GLU A 61 5.36 -19.97 -7.44
C GLU A 61 5.19 -18.53 -6.99
N ARG A 62 6.31 -17.84 -6.75
CA ARG A 62 6.31 -16.50 -6.18
C ARG A 62 5.54 -15.53 -7.07
N ASP A 63 4.57 -14.85 -6.48
CA ASP A 63 3.76 -13.82 -7.12
C ASP A 63 4.43 -12.45 -6.95
N TRP A 64 5.51 -12.25 -7.68
CA TRP A 64 6.27 -10.99 -7.69
C TRP A 64 5.40 -9.77 -8.02
N PRO A 65 4.48 -9.81 -9.01
CA PRO A 65 3.61 -8.68 -9.29
C PRO A 65 2.77 -8.23 -8.09
N ILE A 66 2.14 -9.17 -7.36
CA ILE A 66 1.35 -8.84 -6.16
C ILE A 66 2.25 -8.28 -5.05
N ALA A 67 3.39 -8.91 -4.80
CA ALA A 67 4.31 -8.47 -3.76
C ALA A 67 4.84 -7.05 -4.04
N ILE A 68 5.26 -6.77 -5.27
CA ILE A 68 5.78 -5.45 -5.67
C ILE A 68 4.68 -4.39 -5.61
N ALA A 69 3.45 -4.72 -6.04
CA ALA A 69 2.34 -3.76 -6.01
C ALA A 69 1.95 -3.33 -4.58
N ASN A 70 2.04 -4.25 -3.60
CA ASN A 70 1.66 -4.01 -2.21
C ASN A 70 2.80 -3.48 -1.34
N PHE A 71 4.06 -3.70 -1.72
CA PHE A 71 5.22 -3.28 -0.92
C PHE A 71 5.24 -1.77 -0.60
N PRO A 72 4.94 -0.84 -1.53
CA PRO A 72 4.82 0.58 -1.21
C PRO A 72 3.77 0.87 -0.13
N GLY A 73 2.67 0.11 -0.10
CA GLY A 73 1.61 0.25 0.90
C GLY A 73 2.04 -0.12 2.31
N VAL A 74 2.97 -1.07 2.45
CA VAL A 74 3.60 -1.35 3.75
C VAL A 74 4.37 -0.13 4.23
N ILE A 75 5.21 0.45 3.39
CA ILE A 75 6.07 1.58 3.77
C ILE A 75 5.23 2.83 4.05
N PHE A 76 4.41 3.25 3.09
CA PHE A 76 3.64 4.49 3.20
C PHE A 76 2.51 4.39 4.23
N GLY A 77 1.85 3.23 4.34
CA GLY A 77 0.82 3.01 5.37
C GLY A 77 1.39 3.07 6.79
N LEU A 78 2.54 2.42 7.03
CA LEU A 78 3.20 2.48 8.35
C LEU A 78 3.71 3.90 8.65
N MET A 79 4.31 4.58 7.69
CA MET A 79 4.77 5.97 7.90
C MET A 79 3.59 6.90 8.21
N ALA A 80 2.48 6.82 7.47
CA ALA A 80 1.29 7.62 7.74
C ALA A 80 0.68 7.33 9.12
N PHE A 81 0.62 6.05 9.52
CA PHE A 81 0.18 5.65 10.85
C PHE A 81 1.09 6.21 11.96
N LEU A 82 2.40 5.97 11.87
CA LEU A 82 3.36 6.41 12.89
C LEU A 82 3.40 7.94 13.00
N THR A 83 3.37 8.64 11.87
CA THR A 83 3.39 10.11 11.88
C THR A 83 2.11 10.72 12.44
N ALA A 84 0.96 10.04 12.32
CA ALA A 84 -0.29 10.49 12.93
C ALA A 84 -0.32 10.28 14.45
N LEU A 85 0.45 9.31 14.98
CA LEU A 85 0.48 9.02 16.42
C LEU A 85 1.58 9.77 17.18
N ILE A 86 2.73 9.98 16.56
CA ILE A 86 3.89 10.60 17.22
C ILE A 86 3.79 12.14 17.08
N PRO A 87 3.80 12.90 18.19
CA PRO A 87 3.95 14.36 18.12
C PRO A 87 5.34 14.74 17.58
N PHE A 88 5.37 15.63 16.60
CA PHE A 88 6.56 16.34 16.13
C PHE A 88 6.39 17.84 16.39
#